data_AF-A0A2E3DVM4-F1
#
_entry.id   AF-A0A2E3DVM4-F1
#
_cell.length_a   1.000
_cell.length_b   1.000
_cell.length_c   1.000
_cell.angle_alpha   90.00
_cell.angle_beta   90.00
_cell.angle_gamma   90.00
#
_symmetry.space_group_name_H-M   'P 1'
#
loop_
_entity.id
_entity.type
_entity.pdbx_description
1 polymer ?
#
loop_
_entity_poly.entity_id
_entity_poly.type
_entity_poly.pdbx_seq_one_letter_code
_entity_poly.pdbx_strand_id
1 'polypeptide(L)'
;MKYILQFIFISFLMGQSKYPADTLITSSKITIIKKIGLLPISIWQRISYNSNYFNCQFYPSCSNYGASAINQFGIIHGSIIATERITRCNPFAIYYHTELNFPFKEDDGRLIDPIIYDRNLESKKSPILATTLSFIPGAGRFYAGRKLDGLMGLWTVYLTTSSAYYANKNKNPILGPFFLGIAGVTYFGEVYGGWRANKYYKKVKKNKI
;
A
#
# COMPACT_ATOMS: atom_id res chain seq x y z
N MET A 1 21.15 3.31 20.56
CA MET A 1 19.78 2.94 21.01
C MET A 1 19.07 4.07 21.76
N LYS A 2 19.69 4.67 22.79
CA LYS A 2 19.14 5.80 23.59
C LYS A 2 18.59 6.94 22.72
N TYR A 3 19.34 7.41 21.72
CA TYR A 3 18.93 8.50 20.85
C TYR A 3 17.75 8.17 19.91
N ILE A 4 17.62 6.92 19.45
CA ILE A 4 16.49 6.48 18.60
C ILE A 4 15.21 6.44 19.42
N LEU A 5 15.28 5.86 20.62
CA LEU A 5 14.18 5.87 21.59
C LEU A 5 13.78 7.30 21.98
N GLN A 6 14.76 8.17 22.18
CA GLN A 6 14.55 9.58 22.49
C GLN A 6 13.92 10.34 21.32
N PHE A 7 14.32 10.03 20.07
CA PHE A 7 13.71 10.61 18.87
C PHE A 7 12.28 10.14 18.64
N ILE A 8 11.99 8.85 18.87
CA ILE A 8 10.64 8.29 18.82
C ILE A 8 9.76 8.93 19.90
N PHE A 9 10.28 9.08 21.12
CA PHE A 9 9.59 9.69 22.24
C PHE A 9 9.29 11.18 22.02
N ILE A 10 10.27 11.96 21.52
CA ILE A 10 10.09 13.37 21.15
C ILE A 10 9.11 13.51 19.99
N SER A 11 9.16 12.61 18.99
CA SER A 11 8.22 12.59 17.86
C SER A 11 6.77 12.32 18.29
N PHE A 12 6.59 11.59 19.39
CA PHE A 12 5.30 11.34 20.04
C PHE A 12 4.81 12.55 20.85
N LEU A 13 5.70 13.19 21.61
CA LEU A 13 5.36 14.34 22.47
C LEU A 13 5.08 15.63 21.69
N MET A 14 5.70 15.81 20.53
CA MET A 14 5.54 17.01 19.69
C MET A 14 4.53 16.82 18.53
N GLY A 15 3.69 15.78 18.58
CA GLY A 15 2.68 15.51 17.56
C GLY A 15 1.54 16.54 17.57
N GLN A 16 1.77 17.74 17.05
CA GLN A 16 0.67 18.59 16.59
C GLN A 16 -0.11 17.82 15.52
N SER A 17 -1.44 17.90 15.51
CA SER A 17 -2.31 17.25 14.51
C SER A 17 -2.25 17.96 13.15
N LYS A 18 -1.04 18.20 12.64
CA LYS A 18 -0.79 18.93 11.40
C LYS A 18 -1.04 18.04 10.19
N TYR A 19 -0.70 16.75 10.28
CA TYR A 19 -0.84 15.79 9.19
C TYR A 19 -1.92 14.74 9.50
N PRO A 20 -2.61 14.18 8.48
CA PRO A 20 -3.75 13.29 8.71
C PRO A 20 -3.45 12.08 9.61
N ALA A 21 -2.25 11.48 9.49
CA ALA A 21 -1.86 10.35 10.33
C ALA A 21 -1.59 10.74 11.79
N ASP A 22 -1.19 11.99 12.08
CA ASP A 22 -0.96 12.46 13.45
C ASP A 22 -2.26 12.44 14.26
N THR A 23 -3.40 12.77 13.66
CA THR A 23 -4.73 12.69 14.30
C THR A 23 -5.06 11.26 14.77
N LEU A 24 -4.63 10.24 14.03
CA LEU A 24 -4.82 8.84 14.44
C LEU A 24 -3.87 8.44 15.59
N ILE A 25 -2.66 9.01 15.65
CA ILE A 25 -1.70 8.75 16.72
C ILE A 25 -2.12 9.42 18.03
N THR A 26 -2.65 10.64 17.97
CA THR A 26 -3.10 11.38 19.16
C THR A 26 -4.44 10.89 19.69
N SER A 27 -5.28 10.29 18.84
CA SER A 27 -6.59 9.75 19.24
C SER A 27 -6.49 8.73 20.37
N SER A 28 -7.36 8.88 21.37
CA SER A 28 -7.51 7.94 22.49
C SER A 28 -8.23 6.65 22.08
N LYS A 29 -8.95 6.64 20.95
CA LYS A 29 -9.70 5.48 20.44
C LYS A 29 -8.82 4.44 19.75
N ILE A 30 -7.57 4.79 19.42
CA ILE A 30 -6.65 3.93 18.68
C ILE A 30 -5.74 3.17 19.64
N THR A 31 -5.63 1.85 19.46
CA THR A 31 -4.79 1.00 20.29
C THR A 31 -3.30 1.28 20.06
N ILE A 32 -2.46 1.02 21.08
CA ILE A 32 -1.01 1.24 21.00
C ILE A 32 -0.37 0.47 19.82
N ILE A 33 -0.85 -0.74 19.53
CA ILE A 33 -0.38 -1.58 18.42
C ILE A 33 -0.63 -0.90 17.07
N LYS A 34 -1.80 -0.29 16.87
CA LYS A 34 -2.09 0.47 15.65
C LYS A 34 -1.22 1.72 15.56
N LYS A 35 -0.97 2.41 16.68
CA LYS A 35 -0.07 3.59 16.72
C LYS A 35 1.36 3.26 16.29
N ILE A 36 1.88 2.08 16.67
CA ILE A 36 3.19 1.60 16.22
C ILE A 36 3.23 1.50 14.68
N GLY A 37 2.18 0.94 14.07
CA GLY A 37 2.08 0.85 12.61
C GLY A 37 1.88 2.20 11.91
N LEU A 38 1.22 3.15 12.57
CA LEU A 38 0.99 4.49 12.04
C LEU A 38 2.21 5.41 12.14
N LEU A 39 3.11 5.18 13.09
CA LEU A 39 4.30 6.00 13.31
C LEU A 39 5.19 6.16 12.06
N PRO A 40 5.60 5.10 11.33
CA PRO A 40 6.38 5.29 10.11
C PRO A 40 5.61 6.09 9.04
N ILE A 41 4.28 5.96 8.98
CA ILE A 41 3.44 6.71 8.05
C ILE A 41 3.37 8.18 8.45
N SER A 42 3.23 8.51 9.73
CA SER A 42 3.21 9.90 10.18
C SER A 42 4.55 10.59 10.00
N ILE A 43 5.67 9.90 10.28
CA ILE A 43 7.02 10.40 9.99
C ILE A 43 7.16 10.69 8.50
N TRP A 44 6.69 9.79 7.64
CA TRP A 44 6.70 10.02 6.19
C TRP A 44 5.82 11.21 5.77
N GLN A 45 4.66 11.41 6.38
CA GLN A 45 3.81 12.57 6.09
C GLN A 45 4.48 13.90 6.45
N ARG A 46 5.20 13.95 7.58
CA ARG A 46 5.98 15.13 7.99
C ARG A 46 7.08 15.51 7.00
N ILE A 47 7.56 14.56 6.19
CA ILE A 47 8.54 14.82 5.12
C ILE A 47 7.81 15.16 3.82
N SER A 48 6.89 14.29 3.38
CA SER A 48 6.25 14.39 2.07
C SER A 48 5.34 15.62 1.92
N TYR A 49 4.64 16.04 2.97
CA TYR A 49 3.74 17.21 2.88
C TYR A 49 4.47 18.55 2.86
N ASN A 50 5.76 18.58 3.25
CA ASN A 50 6.58 19.78 3.22
C ASN A 50 7.47 19.83 1.98
N SER A 51 7.20 19.01 0.95
CA SER A 51 8.02 18.94 -0.25
C SER A 51 7.18 18.65 -1.50
N ASN A 52 7.39 19.42 -2.55
CA ASN A 52 6.73 19.21 -3.84
C ASN A 52 7.30 18.00 -4.63
N TYR A 53 8.41 17.41 -4.18
CA TYR A 53 9.03 16.26 -4.85
C TYR A 53 8.32 14.93 -4.55
N PHE A 54 7.52 14.87 -3.47
CA PHE A 54 6.89 13.63 -3.01
C PHE A 54 5.38 13.62 -3.24
N ASN A 55 4.93 14.27 -4.30
CA ASN A 55 3.53 14.27 -4.71
C ASN A 55 3.04 12.87 -5.10
N CYS A 56 1.83 12.53 -4.66
CA CYS A 56 1.22 11.23 -4.97
C CYS A 56 0.17 11.39 -6.06
N GLN A 57 0.23 10.54 -7.09
CA GLN A 57 -0.74 10.53 -8.20
C GLN A 57 -2.15 10.07 -7.79
N PHE A 58 -2.31 9.52 -6.59
CA PHE A 58 -3.56 8.95 -6.11
C PHE A 58 -4.26 9.81 -5.05
N TYR A 59 -5.59 9.69 -5.00
CA TYR A 59 -6.44 10.15 -3.92
C TYR A 59 -7.28 9.00 -3.32
N PRO A 60 -7.26 8.78 -1.99
CA PRO A 60 -6.30 9.36 -1.05
C PRO A 60 -4.85 8.99 -1.40
N SER A 61 -3.89 9.81 -0.95
CA SER A 61 -2.45 9.56 -1.13
C SER A 61 -2.06 8.20 -0.55
N CYS A 62 -0.98 7.59 -1.02
CA CYS A 62 -0.55 6.26 -0.54
C CYS A 62 -0.34 6.21 0.98
N SER A 63 0.14 7.30 1.59
CA SER A 63 0.29 7.40 3.05
C SER A 63 -1.06 7.47 3.78
N ASN A 64 -2.01 8.28 3.29
CA ASN A 64 -3.37 8.33 3.86
C ASN A 64 -4.13 7.01 3.66
N TYR A 65 -3.93 6.37 2.52
CA TYR A 65 -4.47 5.05 2.21
C TYR A 65 -3.93 4.00 3.18
N GLY A 66 -2.60 3.97 3.40
CA GLY A 66 -1.97 3.06 4.34
C GLY A 66 -2.41 3.31 5.79
N ALA A 67 -2.49 4.57 6.21
CA ALA A 67 -2.98 4.94 7.55
C ALA A 67 -4.43 4.47 7.76
N SER A 68 -5.28 4.68 6.75
CA SER A 68 -6.67 4.23 6.78
C SER A 68 -6.77 2.70 6.82
N ALA A 69 -5.93 1.99 6.06
CA ALA A 69 -5.88 0.54 6.05
C ALA A 69 -5.44 -0.04 7.40
N ILE A 70 -4.40 0.52 8.04
CA ILE A 70 -3.96 0.11 9.38
C ILE A 70 -5.05 0.40 10.42
N ASN A 71 -5.71 1.55 10.30
CA ASN A 71 -6.79 1.90 11.21
C ASN A 71 -7.98 0.92 11.12
N GLN A 72 -8.39 0.56 9.89
CA GLN A 72 -9.55 -0.30 9.65
C GLN A 72 -9.24 -1.79 9.88
N PHE A 73 -8.09 -2.28 9.41
CA PHE A 73 -7.79 -3.72 9.36
C PHE A 73 -6.67 -4.17 10.32
N GLY A 74 -6.12 -3.25 11.11
CA GLY A 74 -5.00 -3.52 12.01
C GLY A 74 -3.64 -3.52 11.30
N ILE A 75 -2.57 -3.65 12.09
CA ILE A 75 -1.21 -3.44 11.58
C ILE A 75 -0.80 -4.45 10.50
N ILE A 76 -1.12 -5.74 10.67
CA ILE A 76 -0.68 -6.79 9.73
C ILE A 76 -1.44 -6.65 8.39
N HIS A 77 -2.77 -6.80 8.41
CA HIS A 77 -3.58 -6.76 7.19
C HIS A 77 -3.59 -5.36 6.55
N GLY A 78 -3.60 -4.30 7.37
CA GLY A 78 -3.47 -2.94 6.87
C GLY A 78 -2.14 -2.69 6.15
N SER A 79 -1.04 -3.26 6.63
CA SER A 79 0.25 -3.15 5.95
C SER A 79 0.28 -3.94 4.64
N ILE A 80 -0.37 -5.11 4.57
CA ILE A 80 -0.55 -5.89 3.32
C ILE A 80 -1.34 -5.07 2.28
N ILE A 81 -2.42 -4.42 2.70
CA ILE A 81 -3.22 -3.53 1.84
C ILE A 81 -2.39 -2.31 1.40
N ALA A 82 -1.56 -1.76 2.29
CA ALA A 82 -0.71 -0.62 1.99
C ALA A 82 0.41 -0.96 1.00
N THR A 83 1.10 -2.10 1.14
CA THR A 83 2.14 -2.54 0.20
C THR A 83 1.56 -2.84 -1.18
N GLU A 84 0.38 -3.48 -1.24
CA GLU A 84 -0.37 -3.67 -2.48
C GLU A 84 -0.61 -2.34 -3.21
N ARG A 85 -0.98 -1.30 -2.47
CA ARG A 85 -1.15 0.05 -3.00
C ARG A 85 0.16 0.62 -3.53
N ILE A 86 1.27 0.48 -2.81
CA ILE A 86 2.59 0.94 -3.28
C ILE A 86 2.97 0.27 -4.60
N THR A 87 2.73 -1.03 -4.77
CA THR A 87 2.97 -1.75 -6.03
C THR A 87 2.16 -1.16 -7.20
N ARG A 88 0.91 -0.76 -6.97
CA ARG A 88 0.07 -0.09 -7.98
C ARG A 88 0.40 1.39 -8.15
N CYS A 89 1.15 2.00 -7.24
CA CYS A 89 1.65 3.36 -7.35
C CYS A 89 2.89 3.43 -8.22
N ASN A 90 2.70 3.09 -9.50
CA ASN A 90 3.73 3.05 -10.52
C ASN A 90 3.37 3.94 -11.73
N PRO A 91 4.29 4.19 -12.68
CA PRO A 91 4.03 5.05 -13.84
C PRO A 91 2.87 4.60 -14.74
N PHE A 92 2.49 3.33 -14.69
CA PHE A 92 1.44 2.73 -15.52
C PHE A 92 0.05 2.78 -14.87
N ALA A 93 -0.06 3.32 -13.65
CA ALA A 93 -1.32 3.41 -12.93
C ALA A 93 -2.39 4.19 -13.71
N ILE A 94 -2.00 5.32 -14.31
CA ILE A 94 -2.88 6.16 -15.14
C ILE A 94 -3.48 5.38 -16.32
N TYR A 95 -2.67 4.56 -16.99
CA TYR A 95 -3.12 3.75 -18.13
C TYR A 95 -4.29 2.83 -17.72
N TYR A 96 -4.10 2.09 -16.63
CA TYR A 96 -5.16 1.20 -16.13
C TYR A 96 -6.37 1.94 -15.59
N HIS A 97 -6.16 3.10 -14.97
CA HIS A 97 -7.24 3.91 -14.42
C HIS A 97 -8.17 4.42 -15.52
N THR A 98 -7.57 4.91 -16.61
CA THR A 98 -8.29 5.34 -17.82
C THR A 98 -8.96 4.16 -18.50
N GLU A 99 -8.28 3.01 -18.67
CA GLU A 99 -8.86 1.83 -19.32
C GLU A 99 -10.12 1.31 -18.61
N LEU A 100 -10.18 1.46 -17.29
CA LEU A 100 -11.29 1.01 -16.46
C LEU A 100 -12.40 2.06 -16.30
N ASN A 101 -12.24 3.25 -16.87
CA ASN A 101 -13.12 4.41 -16.68
C ASN A 101 -13.33 4.71 -15.18
N PHE A 102 -12.24 4.73 -14.41
CA PHE A 102 -12.31 5.10 -13.01
C PHE A 102 -12.31 6.63 -12.84
N PRO A 103 -12.97 7.16 -11.79
CA PRO A 103 -13.12 8.59 -11.62
C PRO A 103 -11.78 9.26 -11.26
N PHE A 104 -11.63 10.50 -11.71
CA PHE A 104 -10.52 11.37 -11.34
C PHE A 104 -11.02 12.41 -10.35
N LYS A 105 -10.13 12.88 -9.47
CA LYS A 105 -10.45 13.99 -8.57
C LYS A 105 -10.55 15.27 -9.39
N GLU A 106 -11.70 15.94 -9.32
CA GLU A 106 -12.03 17.10 -10.16
C GLU A 106 -10.99 18.23 -10.04
N ASP A 107 -10.52 18.52 -8.82
CA ASP A 107 -9.64 19.67 -8.59
C ASP A 107 -8.23 19.53 -9.20
N ASP A 108 -7.68 18.31 -9.21
CA ASP A 108 -6.24 18.09 -9.45
C ASP A 108 -5.92 16.89 -10.34
N GLY A 109 -6.94 16.19 -10.85
CA GLY A 109 -6.78 15.05 -11.75
C GLY A 109 -6.19 13.80 -11.11
N ARG A 110 -6.07 13.71 -9.78
CA ARG A 110 -5.55 12.49 -9.13
C ARG A 110 -6.48 11.30 -9.32
N LEU A 111 -5.88 10.12 -9.36
CA LEU A 111 -6.56 8.85 -9.51
C LEU A 111 -7.34 8.52 -8.24
N ILE A 112 -8.68 8.45 -8.29
CA ILE A 112 -9.49 8.08 -7.12
C ILE A 112 -9.47 6.55 -6.93
N ASP A 113 -8.85 6.08 -5.86
CA ASP A 113 -8.84 4.67 -5.49
C ASP A 113 -9.04 4.47 -3.98
N PRO A 114 -10.27 4.18 -3.55
CA PRO A 114 -10.60 3.89 -2.16
C PRO A 114 -10.19 2.46 -1.75
N ILE A 115 -10.12 2.20 -0.44
CA ILE A 115 -9.79 0.87 0.07
C ILE A 115 -10.90 -0.15 -0.26
N ILE A 116 -12.16 0.27 -0.16
CA ILE A 116 -13.33 -0.56 -0.45
C ILE A 116 -14.06 0.04 -1.64
N TYR A 117 -14.40 -0.80 -2.60
CA TYR A 117 -15.20 -0.42 -3.76
C TYR A 117 -16.64 -0.87 -3.58
N ASP A 118 -17.57 0.04 -3.79
CA ASP A 118 -19.00 -0.25 -3.92
C ASP A 118 -19.40 -0.21 -5.40
N ARG A 119 -18.98 -1.23 -6.15
CA ARG A 119 -19.34 -1.39 -7.57
C ARG A 119 -19.73 -2.83 -7.88
N ASN A 120 -20.83 -2.99 -8.59
CA ASN A 120 -21.23 -4.27 -9.19
C ASN A 120 -20.33 -4.59 -10.38
N LEU A 121 -19.27 -5.37 -10.12
CA LEU A 121 -18.30 -5.79 -11.12
C LEU A 121 -18.53 -7.26 -11.49
N GLU A 122 -18.90 -7.51 -12.74
CA GLU A 122 -19.11 -8.88 -13.24
C GLU A 122 -17.77 -9.47 -13.69
N SER A 123 -17.44 -10.68 -13.23
CA SER A 123 -16.18 -11.36 -13.55
C SER A 123 -16.41 -12.75 -14.13
N LYS A 124 -15.77 -13.02 -15.28
CA LYS A 124 -15.59 -14.40 -15.78
C LYS A 124 -14.35 -15.10 -15.21
N LYS A 125 -13.39 -14.35 -14.65
CA LYS A 125 -12.13 -14.88 -14.11
C LYS A 125 -12.25 -15.13 -12.61
N SER A 126 -11.63 -16.19 -12.10
CA SER A 126 -11.71 -16.54 -10.67
C SER A 126 -10.73 -15.69 -9.85
N PRO A 127 -11.19 -14.94 -8.82
CA PRO A 127 -10.29 -14.25 -7.90
C PRO A 127 -9.40 -15.21 -7.12
N ILE A 128 -9.91 -16.40 -6.78
CA ILE A 128 -9.17 -17.44 -6.06
C ILE A 128 -8.00 -17.93 -6.91
N LEU A 129 -8.25 -18.18 -8.21
CA LEU A 129 -7.19 -18.58 -9.13
C LEU A 129 -6.12 -17.48 -9.29
N ALA A 130 -6.54 -16.20 -9.29
CA ALA A 130 -5.59 -15.10 -9.31
C ALA A 130 -4.70 -15.09 -8.06
N THR A 131 -5.28 -15.34 -6.88
CA THR A 131 -4.53 -15.48 -5.62
C THR A 131 -3.53 -16.62 -5.67
N THR A 132 -3.93 -17.79 -6.14
CA THR A 132 -3.03 -18.95 -6.22
C THR A 132 -1.90 -18.72 -7.21
N LEU A 133 -2.18 -18.06 -8.35
CA LEU A 133 -1.11 -17.72 -9.29
C LEU A 133 -0.12 -16.73 -8.68
N SER A 134 -0.57 -15.78 -7.86
CA SER A 134 0.30 -14.79 -7.20
C SER A 134 1.30 -15.36 -6.19
N PHE A 135 1.28 -16.67 -5.87
CA PHE A 135 2.42 -17.30 -5.19
C PHE A 135 3.71 -17.15 -6.01
N ILE A 136 3.59 -17.07 -7.34
CA ILE A 136 4.63 -16.55 -8.23
C ILE A 136 4.39 -15.04 -8.37
N PRO A 137 5.28 -14.17 -7.84
CA PRO A 137 5.08 -12.73 -7.87
C PRO A 137 4.75 -12.20 -9.27
N GLY A 138 3.69 -11.39 -9.38
CA GLY A 138 3.19 -10.82 -10.62
C GLY A 138 2.15 -11.68 -11.36
N ALA A 139 2.18 -13.01 -11.24
CA ALA A 139 1.38 -13.89 -12.09
C ALA A 139 -0.14 -13.72 -11.92
N GLY A 140 -0.64 -13.48 -10.71
CA GLY A 140 -2.07 -13.21 -10.49
C GLY A 140 -2.55 -11.90 -11.11
N ARG A 141 -1.71 -10.85 -11.12
CA ARG A 141 -1.99 -9.58 -11.79
C ARG A 141 -1.94 -9.73 -13.32
N PHE A 142 -1.00 -10.52 -13.85
CA PHE A 142 -0.97 -10.91 -15.26
C PHE A 142 -2.26 -11.63 -15.66
N TYR A 143 -2.71 -12.61 -14.88
CA TYR A 143 -3.97 -13.31 -15.11
C TYR A 143 -5.17 -12.34 -15.09
N ALA A 144 -5.16 -11.34 -14.22
CA ALA A 144 -6.18 -10.29 -14.19
C ALA A 144 -6.10 -9.28 -15.37
N GLY A 145 -5.08 -9.37 -16.23
CA GLY A 145 -4.87 -8.45 -17.37
C GLY A 145 -4.03 -7.22 -17.05
N ARG A 146 -3.58 -7.07 -15.80
CA ARG A 146 -2.75 -5.94 -15.34
C ARG A 146 -1.26 -6.29 -15.41
N LYS A 147 -0.77 -6.56 -16.62
CA LYS A 147 0.60 -7.05 -16.87
C LYS A 147 1.69 -6.15 -16.27
N LEU A 148 1.58 -4.84 -16.43
CA LEU A 148 2.57 -3.87 -15.94
C LEU A 148 2.56 -3.80 -14.41
N ASP A 149 1.40 -3.84 -13.78
CA ASP A 149 1.34 -3.98 -12.31
C ASP A 149 1.92 -5.32 -11.85
N GLY A 150 1.77 -6.39 -12.64
CA GLY A 150 2.39 -7.68 -12.37
C GLY A 150 3.92 -7.61 -12.41
N LEU A 151 4.49 -6.92 -13.40
CA LEU A 151 5.93 -6.68 -13.48
C LEU A 151 6.42 -5.84 -12.28
N MET A 152 5.67 -4.80 -11.92
CA MET A 152 5.98 -3.99 -10.74
C MET A 152 5.86 -4.78 -9.43
N GLY A 153 4.90 -5.69 -9.33
CA GLY A 153 4.75 -6.63 -8.21
C GLY A 153 5.95 -7.55 -8.06
N LEU A 154 6.35 -8.20 -9.16
CA LEU A 154 7.58 -9.01 -9.21
C LEU A 154 8.80 -8.19 -8.79
N TRP A 155 8.97 -7.00 -9.35
CA TRP A 155 10.09 -6.12 -9.04
C TRP A 155 10.12 -5.70 -7.56
N THR A 156 8.96 -5.35 -6.98
CA THR A 156 8.87 -4.95 -5.58
C THR A 156 9.22 -6.10 -4.64
N VAL A 157 8.72 -7.31 -4.92
CA VAL A 157 9.07 -8.51 -4.15
C VAL A 157 10.54 -8.85 -4.29
N TYR A 158 11.10 -8.76 -5.51
CA TYR A 158 12.52 -9.00 -5.76
C TYR A 158 13.40 -8.05 -4.97
N LEU A 159 13.13 -6.74 -5.02
CA LEU A 159 13.91 -5.73 -4.31
C LEU A 159 13.89 -5.96 -2.80
N THR A 160 12.69 -6.11 -2.23
CA THR A 160 12.54 -6.26 -0.76
C THR A 160 13.15 -7.56 -0.25
N THR A 161 13.00 -8.65 -0.99
CA THR A 161 13.60 -9.96 -0.66
C THR A 161 15.11 -9.92 -0.81
N SER A 162 15.63 -9.26 -1.85
CA SER A 162 17.08 -9.07 -2.03
C SER A 162 17.67 -8.25 -0.89
N SER A 163 17.03 -7.15 -0.48
CA SER A 163 17.45 -6.36 0.69
C SER A 163 17.49 -7.20 1.96
N ALA A 164 16.47 -8.04 2.18
CA ALA A 164 16.45 -8.97 3.30
C ALA A 164 17.60 -9.99 3.23
N TYR A 165 17.85 -10.57 2.06
CA TYR A 165 18.93 -11.52 1.84
C TYR A 165 20.30 -10.90 2.13
N TYR A 166 20.61 -9.73 1.57
CA TYR A 166 21.90 -9.06 1.80
C TYR A 166 22.08 -8.64 3.26
N ALA A 167 21.03 -8.13 3.92
CA ALA A 167 21.11 -7.75 5.33
C ALA A 167 21.37 -8.95 6.26
N ASN A 168 20.73 -10.09 5.99
CA ASN A 168 20.94 -11.33 6.75
C ASN A 168 22.27 -12.00 6.42
N LYS A 169 22.71 -11.98 5.15
CA LYS A 169 24.03 -12.48 4.73
C LYS A 169 25.16 -11.77 5.48
N ASN A 170 25.02 -10.47 5.71
CA ASN A 170 25.96 -9.66 6.48
C ASN A 170 25.76 -9.75 8.01
N LYS A 171 24.90 -10.66 8.49
CA LYS A 171 24.57 -10.88 9.91
C LYS A 171 24.19 -9.59 10.65
N ASN A 172 23.53 -8.64 9.98
CA ASN A 172 23.13 -7.38 10.60
C ASN A 172 21.92 -7.62 11.54
N PRO A 173 22.06 -7.44 12.86
CA PRO A 173 21.02 -7.84 13.82
C PRO A 173 19.77 -6.96 13.80
N ILE A 174 19.85 -5.77 13.20
CA ILE A 174 18.73 -4.82 13.13
C ILE A 174 18.10 -4.86 11.73
N LEU A 175 18.92 -4.72 10.69
CA LEU A 175 18.43 -4.64 9.31
C LEU A 175 17.93 -6.00 8.79
N GLY A 176 18.51 -7.11 9.25
CA GLY A 176 18.09 -8.46 8.84
C GLY A 176 16.60 -8.72 9.14
N PRO A 177 16.17 -8.63 10.42
CA PRO A 177 14.75 -8.77 10.78
C PRO A 177 13.85 -7.71 10.16
N PHE A 178 14.30 -6.45 10.08
CA PHE A 178 13.52 -5.36 9.50
C PHE A 178 13.16 -5.61 8.04
N PHE A 179 14.15 -5.90 7.19
CA PHE A 179 13.90 -6.18 5.77
C PHE A 179 13.18 -7.50 5.55
N LEU A 180 13.39 -8.50 6.41
CA LEU A 180 12.60 -9.73 6.38
C LEU A 180 11.11 -9.46 6.61
N GLY A 181 10.77 -8.59 7.57
CA GLY A 181 9.40 -8.14 7.80
C GLY A 181 8.81 -7.42 6.57
N ILE A 182 9.56 -6.51 5.96
CA ILE A 182 9.13 -5.80 4.74
C ILE A 182 8.91 -6.78 3.59
N ALA A 183 9.83 -7.73 3.37
CA ALA A 183 9.71 -8.74 2.34
C ALA A 183 8.45 -9.60 2.54
N GLY A 184 8.16 -10.02 3.77
CA GLY A 184 6.95 -10.76 4.10
C GLY A 184 5.67 -9.97 3.78
N VAL A 185 5.54 -8.74 4.28
CA VAL A 185 4.35 -7.90 4.01
C VAL A 185 4.21 -7.55 2.54
N THR A 186 5.32 -7.36 1.82
CA THR A 186 5.31 -7.09 0.37
C THR A 186 4.86 -8.31 -0.41
N TYR A 187 5.36 -9.50 -0.06
CA TYR A 187 4.94 -10.75 -0.68
C TYR A 187 3.44 -11.03 -0.48
N PHE A 188 2.95 -10.92 0.75
CA PHE A 188 1.51 -11.06 1.02
C PHE A 188 0.69 -9.93 0.37
N GLY A 189 1.25 -8.72 0.25
CA GLY A 189 0.67 -7.61 -0.51
C GLY A 189 0.49 -7.94 -1.99
N GLU A 190 1.46 -8.64 -2.59
CA GLU A 190 1.37 -9.10 -3.99
C GLU A 190 0.33 -10.21 -4.17
N VAL A 191 0.25 -11.16 -3.22
CA VAL A 191 -0.80 -12.19 -3.19
C VAL A 191 -2.20 -11.56 -3.07
N TYR A 192 -2.36 -10.61 -2.14
CA TYR A 192 -3.59 -9.83 -2.00
C TYR A 192 -3.88 -8.99 -3.25
N GLY A 193 -2.84 -8.45 -3.89
CA GLY A 193 -2.91 -7.70 -5.14
C GLY A 193 -3.48 -8.51 -6.30
N GLY A 194 -3.11 -9.79 -6.44
CA GLY A 194 -3.70 -10.69 -7.43
C GLY A 194 -5.21 -10.86 -7.25
N TRP A 195 -5.64 -11.12 -6.02
CA TRP A 195 -7.06 -11.19 -5.66
C TRP A 195 -7.77 -9.87 -5.96
N ARG A 196 -7.20 -8.75 -5.51
CA ARG A 196 -7.78 -7.40 -5.62
C ARG A 196 -7.90 -6.96 -7.08
N ALA A 197 -6.87 -7.19 -7.89
CA ALA A 197 -6.84 -6.96 -9.34
C ALA A 197 -8.04 -7.63 -10.01
N ASN A 198 -8.34 -8.86 -9.61
CA ASN A 198 -9.46 -9.61 -10.15
C ASN A 198 -10.80 -9.13 -9.55
N LYS A 199 -10.88 -8.83 -8.25
CA LYS A 199 -12.15 -8.46 -7.62
C LYS A 199 -12.64 -7.07 -8.01
N TYR A 200 -11.75 -6.07 -8.03
CA TYR A 200 -12.16 -4.66 -8.09
C TYR A 200 -11.75 -3.90 -9.36
N TYR A 201 -10.75 -4.35 -10.10
CA TYR A 201 -10.20 -3.57 -11.22
C TYR A 201 -10.70 -4.09 -12.56
N LYS A 202 -12.00 -3.93 -12.80
CA LYS A 202 -12.69 -4.39 -14.00
C LYS A 202 -13.59 -3.31 -14.60
N LYS A 203 -13.83 -3.42 -15.91
CA LYS A 203 -14.74 -2.52 -16.63
C LYS A 203 -16.15 -2.68 -16.06
N VAL A 204 -16.82 -1.56 -15.82
CA VAL A 204 -18.22 -1.54 -15.39
C VAL A 204 -19.08 -2.14 -16.50
N LYS A 205 -20.04 -3.00 -16.13
CA LYS A 205 -21.05 -3.52 -17.07
C LYS A 205 -21.84 -2.32 -17.58
N LYS A 206 -21.80 -2.04 -18.90
CA LYS A 206 -22.82 -1.18 -19.49
C LYS A 206 -24.14 -1.89 -19.28
N ASN A 207 -25.05 -1.31 -18.49
CA ASN A 207 -26.44 -1.75 -18.51
C ASN A 207 -26.87 -1.62 -19.98
N LYS A 208 -27.25 -2.76 -20.59
CA LYS A 208 -27.97 -2.71 -21.86
C LYS A 208 -29.27 -1.98 -21.53
N ILE A 209 -29.35 -0.72 -21.95
CA ILE A 209 -30.62 0.00 -22.06
C ILE A 209 -31.40 -0.68 -23.18
#